data_AF-A0A1G8I7B0-F1
#
_entry.id   AF-A0A1G8I7B0-F1
#
_cell.length_a   1.000
_cell.length_b   1.000
_cell.length_c   1.000
_cell.angle_alpha   90.00
_cell.angle_beta   90.00
_cell.angle_gamma   90.00
#
_symmetry.space_group_name_H-M   'P 1'
#
loop_
_entity.id
_entity.type
_entity.pdbx_description
1 polymer ?
#
loop_
_entity_poly.entity_id
_entity_poly.type
_entity_poly.pdbx_seq_one_letter_code
_entity_poly.pdbx_strand_id
1 'polypeptide(L)'
;MTFLEMKSKERVKQADKWRRVNSSEEAIKIMERENGELKILVQNTKVLAGAKYGSFAIHEFRAEAVINGKLKKIQETVPVGWLKDWGIIKRWDSFRKSEAFLNTDTGKIWLGYFLQEVKPELINQ
;
A
#
# COMPACT_ATOMS: atom_id res chain seq x y z
N MET A 1 -23.65 -13.76 -2.28
CA MET A 1 -22.63 -12.81 -1.76
C MET A 1 -21.34 -13.60 -1.64
N THR A 2 -20.32 -13.26 -2.43
CA THR A 2 -19.06 -14.03 -2.48
C THR A 2 -18.09 -13.58 -1.39
N PHE A 3 -17.16 -14.44 -0.99
CA PHE A 3 -16.12 -14.16 0.02
C PHE A 3 -15.28 -12.91 -0.32
N LEU A 4 -15.14 -12.60 -1.62
CA LEU A 4 -14.51 -11.38 -2.14
C LEU A 4 -15.33 -10.11 -1.86
N GLU A 5 -16.67 -10.19 -1.89
CA GLU A 5 -17.56 -9.05 -1.58
C GLU A 5 -17.63 -8.73 -0.08
N MET A 6 -17.48 -9.73 0.79
CA MET A 6 -17.42 -9.51 2.24
C MET A 6 -16.09 -8.89 2.66
N LYS A 7 -14.95 -9.40 2.17
CA LYS A 7 -13.63 -8.82 2.46
C LYS A 7 -13.48 -7.39 1.90
N SER A 8 -14.14 -7.07 0.79
CA SER A 8 -14.09 -5.70 0.24
C SER A 8 -14.84 -4.70 1.12
N LYS A 9 -16.00 -5.05 1.68
CA LYS A 9 -16.80 -4.13 2.50
C LYS A 9 -16.17 -3.79 3.86
N GLU A 10 -15.52 -4.75 4.53
CA GLU A 10 -14.78 -4.47 5.77
C GLU A 10 -13.49 -3.68 5.53
N ARG A 11 -12.74 -4.00 4.46
CA ARG A 11 -11.52 -3.26 4.09
C ARG A 11 -11.82 -1.83 3.61
N VAL A 12 -12.96 -1.60 2.94
CA VAL A 12 -13.39 -0.25 2.52
C VAL A 12 -13.68 0.66 3.73
N LYS A 13 -14.13 0.12 4.87
CA LYS A 13 -14.29 0.91 6.11
C LYS A 13 -12.94 1.34 6.73
N GLN A 14 -11.88 0.55 6.57
CA GLN A 14 -10.53 0.91 7.04
C GLN A 14 -9.83 1.89 6.09
N ALA A 15 -10.10 1.80 4.79
CA ALA A 15 -9.40 2.59 3.78
C ALA A 15 -9.75 4.09 3.80
N ASP A 16 -10.97 4.47 4.19
CA ASP A 16 -11.38 5.89 4.26
C ASP A 16 -10.73 6.66 5.44
N LYS A 17 -10.10 5.94 6.36
CA LYS A 17 -9.43 6.47 7.56
C LYS A 17 -8.13 7.20 7.22
N TRP A 18 -7.31 6.63 6.34
CA TRP A 18 -5.97 7.14 6.03
C TRP A 18 -6.01 8.42 5.19
N ARG A 19 -7.02 8.52 4.33
CA ARG A 19 -7.29 9.72 3.53
C ARG A 19 -7.60 10.97 4.37
N ARG A 20 -8.07 10.80 5.60
CA ARG A 20 -8.49 11.89 6.51
C ARG A 20 -7.38 12.35 7.46
N VAL A 21 -6.22 11.69 7.44
CA VAL A 21 -5.10 12.05 8.31
C VAL A 21 -4.35 13.24 7.72
N ASN A 22 -3.99 14.23 8.56
CA ASN A 22 -3.51 15.53 8.11
C ASN A 22 -2.07 15.47 7.57
N SER A 23 -1.28 14.48 8.00
CA SER A 23 0.07 14.23 7.50
C SER A 23 0.41 12.75 7.38
N SER A 24 1.43 12.47 6.57
CA SER A 24 1.96 11.12 6.37
C SER A 24 2.56 10.54 7.65
N GLU A 25 3.19 11.38 8.45
CA GLU A 25 3.80 11.00 9.73
C GLU A 25 2.74 10.65 10.77
N GLU A 26 1.63 11.37 10.80
CA GLU A 26 0.50 11.07 11.67
C GLU A 26 -0.18 9.76 11.24
N ALA A 27 -0.27 9.51 9.93
CA ALA A 27 -0.82 8.25 9.40
C ALA A 27 0.05 7.06 9.85
N ILE A 28 1.37 7.17 9.73
CA ILE A 28 2.31 6.14 10.21
C ILE A 28 2.11 5.88 11.70
N LYS A 29 2.10 6.90 12.56
CA LYS A 29 1.93 6.70 14.02
C LYS A 29 0.64 5.95 14.37
N ILE A 30 -0.45 6.23 13.66
CA ILE A 30 -1.72 5.52 13.84
C ILE A 30 -1.58 4.07 13.34
N MET A 31 -0.89 3.83 12.22
CA MET A 31 -0.59 2.48 11.72
C MET A 31 0.26 1.68 12.71
N GLU A 32 1.32 2.26 13.29
CA GLU A 32 2.14 1.56 14.28
C GLU A 32 1.32 1.15 15.50
N ARG A 33 0.40 2.03 15.95
CA ARG A 33 -0.49 1.74 17.08
C ARG A 33 -1.44 0.59 16.80
N GLU A 34 -1.90 0.42 15.56
CA GLU A 34 -2.96 -0.52 15.21
C GLU A 34 -2.47 -1.83 14.62
N ASN A 35 -1.46 -1.75 13.77
CA ASN A 35 -0.85 -2.89 13.09
C ASN A 35 0.40 -3.42 13.83
N GLY A 36 0.83 -2.73 14.88
CA GLY A 36 2.02 -3.05 15.66
C GLY A 36 3.31 -2.71 14.92
N GLU A 37 4.39 -3.39 15.30
CA GLU A 37 5.70 -3.22 14.69
C GLU A 37 5.66 -3.50 13.18
N LEU A 38 6.41 -2.69 12.43
CA LEU A 38 6.57 -2.84 10.98
C LEU A 38 7.42 -4.08 10.66
N LYS A 39 6.82 -5.09 10.02
CA LYS A 39 7.51 -6.34 9.66
C LYS A 39 8.00 -6.40 8.21
N ILE A 40 7.56 -5.45 7.38
CA ILE A 40 7.92 -5.34 5.96
C ILE A 40 8.69 -4.05 5.75
N LEU A 41 10.03 -4.15 5.69
CA LEU A 41 10.91 -3.00 5.51
C LEU A 41 11.20 -2.78 4.03
N VAL A 42 10.39 -1.95 3.38
CA VAL A 42 10.57 -1.60 1.96
C VAL A 42 11.87 -0.80 1.78
N GLN A 43 12.70 -1.21 0.83
CA GLN A 43 13.97 -0.59 0.50
C GLN A 43 13.86 0.28 -0.76
N ASN A 44 13.20 -0.25 -1.79
CA ASN A 44 13.06 0.40 -3.08
C ASN A 44 11.73 0.03 -3.72
N THR A 45 11.12 0.97 -4.44
CA THR A 45 9.83 0.77 -5.11
C THR A 45 9.89 1.27 -6.54
N LYS A 46 9.34 0.49 -7.48
CA LYS A 46 9.09 0.93 -8.85
C LYS A 46 7.61 0.82 -9.14
N VAL A 47 7.00 1.89 -9.66
CA VAL A 47 5.57 1.90 -10.02
C VAL A 47 5.46 1.83 -11.54
N LEU A 48 5.06 0.67 -12.02
CA LEU A 48 4.71 0.47 -13.42
C LEU A 48 3.24 0.88 -13.60
N ALA A 49 2.98 1.72 -14.60
CA ALA A 49 1.61 2.06 -14.97
C ALA A 49 0.90 0.78 -15.42
N GLY A 50 -0.15 0.39 -14.70
CA GLY A 50 -1.00 -0.74 -15.08
C GLY A 50 -2.14 -0.29 -15.97
N ALA A 51 -2.71 -1.25 -16.70
CA ALA A 51 -3.78 -1.01 -17.68
C ALA A 51 -5.06 -0.46 -17.01
N LYS A 52 -5.91 0.20 -17.82
CA LYS A 52 -7.27 0.57 -17.45
C LYS A 52 -8.21 -0.56 -17.88
N TYR A 53 -8.86 -1.23 -16.93
CA TYR A 53 -9.90 -2.23 -17.21
C TYR A 53 -11.27 -1.60 -16.95
N GLY A 54 -11.94 -1.15 -18.02
CA GLY A 54 -13.21 -0.41 -17.91
C GLY A 54 -13.04 0.93 -17.19
N SER A 55 -13.74 1.13 -16.08
CA SER A 55 -13.60 2.31 -15.20
C SER A 55 -12.50 2.16 -14.13
N PHE A 56 -11.89 0.97 -14.00
CA PHE A 56 -10.87 0.70 -13.00
C PHE A 56 -9.48 0.90 -13.55
N ALA A 57 -8.61 1.41 -12.69
CA ALA A 57 -7.20 1.54 -12.97
C ALA A 57 -6.39 0.77 -11.94
N ILE A 58 -5.36 0.10 -12.41
CA ILE A 58 -4.45 -0.67 -11.58
C ILE A 58 -3.05 -0.09 -11.71
N HIS A 59 -2.28 -0.09 -10.63
CA HIS A 59 -0.85 0.12 -10.66
C HIS A 59 -0.18 -1.22 -10.37
N GLU A 60 0.78 -1.58 -11.20
CA GLU A 60 1.72 -2.63 -10.83
C GLU A 60 2.86 -1.96 -10.08
N PHE A 61 3.19 -2.43 -8.88
CA PHE A 61 4.42 -2.02 -8.22
C PHE A 61 5.32 -3.22 -7.97
N ARG A 62 6.61 -2.93 -7.99
CA ARG A 62 7.67 -3.85 -7.61
C ARG A 62 8.39 -3.25 -6.43
N ALA A 63 8.42 -3.98 -5.32
CA ALA A 63 9.10 -3.56 -4.11
C ALA A 63 10.20 -4.57 -3.76
N GLU A 64 11.35 -4.05 -3.37
CA GLU A 64 12.37 -4.83 -2.67
C GLU A 64 12.18 -4.56 -1.19
N ALA A 65 11.91 -5.59 -0.39
CA ALA A 65 11.61 -5.44 1.02
C ALA A 65 12.33 -6.50 1.86
N VAL A 66 12.78 -6.13 3.05
CA VAL A 66 13.28 -7.08 4.04
C VAL A 66 12.11 -7.56 4.90
N ILE A 67 11.88 -8.86 4.90
CA ILE A 67 10.84 -9.53 5.70
C ILE A 67 11.52 -10.66 6.46
N ASN A 68 11.39 -10.69 7.78
CA ASN A 68 12.04 -11.68 8.66
C ASN A 68 13.56 -11.79 8.40
N GLY A 69 14.23 -10.65 8.19
CA GLY A 69 15.67 -10.56 7.93
C GLY A 69 16.11 -10.98 6.52
N LYS A 70 15.19 -11.35 5.63
CA LYS A 70 15.51 -11.77 4.25
C LYS A 70 15.02 -10.74 3.24
N LEU A 71 15.86 -10.39 2.27
CA LEU A 71 15.46 -9.56 1.14
C LEU A 71 14.53 -10.37 0.21
N LYS A 72 13.29 -9.91 0.05
CA LYS A 72 12.29 -10.48 -0.85
C LYS A 72 11.94 -9.44 -1.94
N LYS A 73 11.70 -9.94 -3.15
CA LYS A 73 11.14 -9.15 -4.26
C LYS A 73 9.65 -9.39 -4.32
N ILE A 74 8.88 -8.33 -4.18
CA ILE A 74 7.42 -8.35 -4.16
C ILE A 74 6.94 -7.69 -5.45
N GLN A 75 6.09 -8.37 -6.21
CA GLN A 75 5.42 -7.81 -7.37
C GLN A 75 3.93 -7.90 -7.13
N GLU A 76 3.26 -6.76 -7.17
CA GLU A 76 1.85 -6.66 -6.82
C GLU A 76 1.12 -5.74 -7.79
N THR A 77 -0.11 -6.12 -8.11
CA THR A 77 -1.03 -5.29 -8.88
C THR A 77 -2.13 -4.81 -7.96
N VAL A 78 -2.18 -3.50 -7.73
CA VAL A 78 -3.09 -2.91 -6.77
C VAL A 78 -4.02 -1.91 -7.46
N PRO A 79 -5.34 -1.97 -7.18
CA PRO A 79 -6.27 -0.96 -7.65
C PRO A 79 -5.85 0.43 -7.19
N VAL A 80 -5.82 1.39 -8.09
CA VAL A 80 -5.53 2.79 -7.79
C VAL A 80 -6.46 3.34 -6.72
N GLY A 81 -7.73 2.90 -6.69
CA GLY A 81 -8.67 3.24 -5.63
C GLY A 81 -8.08 2.95 -4.24
N TRP A 82 -7.49 1.77 -4.04
CA TRP A 82 -6.91 1.40 -2.76
C TRP A 82 -5.72 2.28 -2.38
N LEU A 83 -4.86 2.61 -3.35
CA LEU A 83 -3.74 3.52 -3.12
C LEU A 83 -4.22 4.94 -2.77
N LYS A 84 -5.36 5.38 -3.33
CA LYS A 84 -5.98 6.68 -2.98
C LYS A 84 -6.57 6.67 -1.59
N ASP A 85 -7.27 5.60 -1.25
CA ASP A 85 -7.90 5.44 0.05
C ASP A 85 -6.81 5.39 1.13
N TRP A 86 -5.72 4.66 0.87
CA TRP A 86 -4.53 4.65 1.71
C TRP A 86 -3.69 5.93 1.67
N GLY A 87 -4.10 6.97 0.94
CA GLY A 87 -3.37 8.25 0.90
C GLY A 87 -2.02 8.21 0.17
N ILE A 88 -1.62 7.06 -0.37
CA ILE A 88 -0.36 6.85 -1.11
C ILE A 88 -0.34 7.69 -2.39
N ILE A 89 -1.50 7.89 -3.03
CA ILE A 89 -1.63 8.72 -4.23
C ILE A 89 -2.80 9.69 -4.10
N LYS A 90 -2.58 10.98 -4.38
CA LYS A 90 -3.64 12.01 -4.32
C LYS A 90 -4.45 12.12 -5.62
N ARG A 91 -3.83 11.81 -6.77
CA ARG A 91 -4.47 11.89 -8.10
C ARG A 91 -4.02 10.72 -8.98
N TRP A 92 -4.76 10.50 -10.07
CA TRP A 92 -4.59 9.34 -10.96
C TRP A 92 -3.35 9.44 -11.85
N ASP A 93 -2.93 10.67 -12.10
CA ASP A 93 -2.27 11.12 -13.32
C ASP A 93 -0.76 11.31 -13.17
N SER A 94 -0.15 10.77 -12.12
CA SER A 94 1.31 10.71 -12.09
C SER A 94 1.83 9.54 -11.25
N PHE A 95 1.85 8.35 -11.85
CA PHE A 95 2.59 7.20 -11.33
C PHE A 95 4.04 7.56 -10.95
N ARG A 96 4.65 8.53 -11.65
CA ARG A 96 5.97 9.09 -11.30
C ARG A 96 5.99 9.80 -9.95
N LYS A 97 4.96 10.59 -9.62
CA LYS A 97 4.83 11.22 -8.29
C LYS A 97 4.58 10.17 -7.20
N SER A 98 3.81 9.12 -7.52
CA SER A 98 3.59 7.98 -6.63
C SER A 98 4.89 7.23 -6.36
N GLU A 99 5.67 6.93 -7.40
CA GLU A 99 6.98 6.29 -7.28
C GLU A 99 7.96 7.16 -6.49
N ALA A 100 8.01 8.47 -6.76
CA ALA A 100 8.85 9.40 -6.02
C ALA A 100 8.48 9.41 -4.52
N PHE A 101 7.19 9.47 -4.20
CA PHE A 101 6.71 9.40 -2.82
C PHE A 101 7.06 8.07 -2.15
N LEU A 102 6.79 6.95 -2.81
CA LEU A 102 7.07 5.60 -2.29
C LEU A 102 8.55 5.28 -2.12
N ASN A 103 9.45 6.12 -2.66
CA ASN A 103 10.89 6.03 -2.44
C ASN A 103 11.42 7.00 -1.38
N THR A 104 10.58 7.83 -0.77
CA THR A 104 10.91 8.52 0.48
C THR A 104 10.85 7.55 1.67
N ASP A 105 11.53 7.86 2.77
CA ASP A 105 11.50 7.02 3.98
C ASP A 105 10.07 6.83 4.50
N THR A 106 9.31 7.92 4.56
CA THR A 106 7.89 7.93 4.92
C THR A 106 7.06 7.05 3.99
N GLY A 107 7.25 7.15 2.68
CA GLY A 107 6.52 6.35 1.70
C GLY A 107 6.83 4.86 1.77
N LYS A 108 8.08 4.50 2.07
CA LYS A 108 8.50 3.09 2.26
C LYS A 108 7.86 2.47 3.50
N ILE A 109 7.86 3.20 4.62
CA ILE A 109 7.18 2.78 5.86
C ILE A 109 5.69 2.58 5.59
N TRP A 110 5.05 3.55 4.92
CA TRP A 110 3.65 3.49 4.58
C TRP A 110 3.33 2.28 3.69
N LEU A 111 4.14 2.03 2.65
CA LEU A 111 3.97 0.87 1.78
C LEU A 111 4.16 -0.45 2.54
N GLY A 112 5.09 -0.50 3.50
CA GLY A 112 5.28 -1.66 4.36
C GLY A 112 4.05 -1.98 5.19
N TYR A 113 3.43 -0.97 5.82
CA TYR A 113 2.16 -1.14 6.54
C TYR A 113 1.01 -1.54 5.63
N PHE A 114 0.90 -0.91 4.46
CA PHE A 114 -0.07 -1.28 3.44
C PHE A 114 0.04 -2.78 3.09
N LEU A 115 1.25 -3.24 2.76
CA LEU A 115 1.52 -4.64 2.42
C LEU A 115 1.19 -5.59 3.58
N GLN A 116 1.55 -5.21 4.81
CA GLN A 116 1.26 -6.00 6.01
C GLN A 116 -0.24 -6.20 6.24
N GLU A 117 -1.05 -5.16 5.99
CA GLU A 117 -2.51 -5.22 6.17
C GLU A 117 -3.22 -5.93 5.01
N VAL A 118 -2.83 -5.62 3.76
CA VAL A 118 -3.53 -6.15 2.59
C VAL A 118 -3.10 -7.57 2.22
N LYS A 119 -1.86 -7.94 2.55
CA LYS A 119 -1.16 -9.20 2.22
C LYS A 119 -0.45 -9.81 3.44
N PRO A 120 -1.18 -10.15 4.52
CA PRO A 120 -0.58 -10.68 5.75
C PRO A 120 0.20 -12.00 5.54
N GLU A 121 -0.11 -12.74 4.47
CA GLU A 121 0.60 -13.95 4.07
C GLU A 121 2.08 -13.72 3.77
N LEU A 122 2.52 -12.52 3.40
CA LEU A 122 3.94 -12.22 3.11
C LEU A 122 4.85 -12.39 4.33
N ILE A 123 4.28 -12.18 5.52
CA ILE A 123 4.98 -12.23 6.82
C ILE A 123 4.98 -13.64 7.39
N ASN A 124 3.94 -14.42 7.09
CA ASN A 124 3.77 -15.79 7.59
C ASN A 124 4.49 -16.87 6.75
N GLN A 125 5.41 -16.43 5.87
CA GLN A 125 6.28 -17.28 5.02
C GLN A 125 7.72 -17.28 5.51
#